data_AF-A0A5Q0GDQ4-F1
#
_entry.id   AF-A0A5Q0GDQ4-F1
#
_cell.length_a   1.000
_cell.length_b   1.000
_cell.length_c   1.000
_cell.angle_alpha   90.00
_cell.angle_beta   90.00
_cell.angle_gamma   90.00
#
_symmetry.space_group_name_H-M   'P 1'
#
loop_
_entity.id
_entity.type
_entity.pdbx_description
1 polymer ?
#
loop_
_entity_poly.entity_id
_entity_poly.type
_entity_poly.pdbx_seq_one_letter_code
_entity_poly.pdbx_strand_id
1 'polypeptide(L)'
;MEIKTEKFLHLIDQALKIAEQMRTELADSERLNNVISVLQSVRNQALAGQLEPSAGTSTLGLAREVADWVEPLDSPLLKAVGAIEAFYQNNL
;
A
#
# COMPACT_ATOMS: atom_id res chain seq x y z
N MET A 1 -18.84 -8.89 4.46
CA MET A 1 -17.39 -8.86 4.15
C MET A 1 -17.06 -7.84 3.07
N GLU A 2 -17.92 -7.63 2.06
CA GLU A 2 -17.67 -6.73 0.92
C GLU A 2 -17.24 -5.30 1.28
N ILE A 3 -17.90 -4.63 2.24
CA ILE A 3 -17.61 -3.22 2.58
C ILE A 3 -16.17 -3.01 3.09
N LYS A 4 -15.60 -4.00 3.78
CA LYS A 4 -14.22 -3.91 4.30
C LYS A 4 -13.20 -4.06 3.16
N THR A 5 -13.44 -5.02 2.27
CA THR A 5 -12.62 -5.25 1.08
C THR A 5 -12.68 -4.05 0.13
N GLU A 6 -13.85 -3.45 -0.10
CA GLU A 6 -13.99 -2.24 -0.91
C GLU A 6 -13.22 -1.05 -0.32
N LYS A 7 -13.32 -0.83 1.00
CA LYS A 7 -12.53 0.21 1.68
C LYS A 7 -11.03 -0.05 1.60
N PHE A 8 -10.62 -1.30 1.73
CA PHE A 8 -9.22 -1.69 1.62
C PHE A 8 -8.68 -1.44 0.20
N LEU A 9 -9.44 -1.85 -0.83
CA LEU A 9 -9.12 -1.57 -2.23
C LEU A 9 -9.03 -0.06 -2.50
N HIS A 10 -9.93 0.74 -1.94
CA HIS A 10 -9.89 2.20 -2.06
C HIS A 10 -8.59 2.80 -1.49
N LEU A 11 -8.13 2.33 -0.34
CA LEU A 11 -6.86 2.78 0.26
C LEU A 11 -5.67 2.41 -0.63
N ILE A 12 -5.66 1.21 -1.23
CA ILE A 12 -4.61 0.79 -2.15
C ILE A 12 -4.63 1.63 -3.43
N ASP A 13 -5.80 1.91 -4.00
CA ASP A 13 -5.96 2.75 -5.19
C ASP A 13 -5.46 4.18 -4.94
N GLN A 14 -5.68 4.72 -3.73
CA GLN A 14 -5.13 6.02 -3.34
C GLN A 14 -3.59 6.00 -3.26
N ALA A 15 -3.00 4.97 -2.65
CA ALA A 15 -1.55 4.84 -2.57
C ALA A 15 -0.90 4.68 -3.95
N LEU A 16 -1.51 3.89 -4.84
CA LEU A 16 -1.07 3.74 -6.23
C LEU A 16 -1.09 5.08 -6.98
N LYS A 17 -2.16 5.87 -6.82
CA LYS A 17 -2.24 7.20 -7.44
C LYS A 17 -1.11 8.13 -6.96
N ILE A 18 -0.80 8.11 -5.67
CA ILE A 18 0.29 8.90 -5.10
C ILE A 18 1.64 8.42 -5.66
N ALA A 19 1.88 7.11 -5.68
CA ALA A 19 3.12 6.54 -6.20
C ALA A 19 3.33 6.87 -7.69
N GLU A 20 2.28 6.82 -8.50
CA GLU A 20 2.29 7.19 -9.92
C GLU A 20 2.59 8.69 -10.14
N GLN A 21 2.03 9.55 -9.29
CA GLN A 21 2.35 10.99 -9.32
C GLN A 21 3.82 11.23 -8.99
N MET A 22 4.33 10.60 -7.92
CA MET A 22 5.74 10.69 -7.54
C MET A 22 6.69 10.16 -8.62
N ARG A 23 6.27 9.13 -9.38
CA ARG A 23 7.07 8.56 -10.48
C ARG A 23 7.28 9.57 -11.60
N THR A 24 6.28 10.40 -11.83
CA THR A 24 6.33 11.46 -12.83
C THR A 24 7.24 12.62 -12.37
N GLU A 25 7.31 12.88 -11.06
CA GLU A 25 8.05 14.01 -10.48
C GLU A 25 9.53 13.72 -10.17
N LEU A 26 9.85 12.51 -9.69
CA LEU A 26 11.19 12.14 -9.18
C LEU A 26 12.07 11.42 -10.21
N ALA A 27 11.59 11.26 -11.45
CA ALA A 27 12.13 10.34 -12.46
C ALA A 27 12.10 8.86 -12.00
N ASP A 28 12.06 7.95 -12.97
CA ASP A 28 11.83 6.51 -12.78
C ASP A 28 12.78 5.89 -11.75
N SER A 29 12.34 5.81 -10.49
CA SER A 29 13.07 5.16 -9.41
C SER A 29 12.69 3.68 -9.37
N GLU A 30 13.67 2.79 -9.50
CA GLU A 30 13.45 1.34 -9.35
C GLU A 30 12.73 1.01 -8.04
N ARG A 31 13.00 1.77 -6.97
CA ARG A 31 12.35 1.59 -5.67
C ARG A 31 10.86 1.93 -5.73
N LEU A 32 10.50 2.99 -6.43
CA LEU A 32 9.11 3.40 -6.59
C LEU A 32 8.34 2.40 -7.47
N ASN A 33 8.99 1.88 -8.52
CA ASN A 33 8.43 0.83 -9.35
C ASN A 33 8.19 -0.46 -8.56
N ASN A 34 9.09 -0.81 -7.64
CA ASN A 34 8.88 -1.94 -6.72
C ASN A 34 7.66 -1.70 -5.81
N VAL A 35 7.54 -0.51 -5.20
CA VAL A 35 6.36 -0.18 -4.36
C VAL A 35 5.06 -0.26 -5.15
N ILE A 36 5.02 0.27 -6.37
CA ILE A 36 3.86 0.19 -7.25
C ILE A 36 3.51 -1.28 -7.54
N SER A 37 4.52 -2.11 -7.85
CA SER A 37 4.32 -3.53 -8.11
C SER A 37 3.74 -4.27 -6.90
N VAL A 38 4.27 -4.02 -5.69
CA VAL A 38 3.74 -4.62 -4.46
C VAL A 38 2.31 -4.17 -4.19
N LEU A 39 2.01 -2.88 -4.30
CA LEU A 39 0.65 -2.35 -4.13
C LEU A 39 -0.34 -2.98 -5.13
N GLN A 40 0.05 -3.15 -6.40
CA GLN A 40 -0.77 -3.82 -7.41
C GLN A 40 -1.00 -5.30 -7.07
N SER A 41 0.04 -5.99 -6.57
CA SER A 41 -0.06 -7.39 -6.16
C SER A 41 -1.05 -7.57 -5.00
N VAL A 42 -0.92 -6.76 -3.95
CA VAL A 42 -1.84 -6.75 -2.80
C VAL A 42 -3.27 -6.43 -3.24
N ARG A 43 -3.45 -5.45 -4.14
CA ARG A 43 -4.76 -5.13 -4.71
C ARG A 43 -5.41 -6.33 -5.40
N ASN A 44 -4.66 -7.03 -6.22
CA ASN A 44 -5.16 -8.18 -6.98
C ASN A 44 -5.51 -9.35 -6.05
N GLN A 45 -4.68 -9.60 -5.02
CA GLN A 45 -4.97 -10.59 -3.99
C GLN A 45 -6.24 -10.23 -3.21
N ALA A 46 -6.44 -8.95 -2.86
CA ALA A 46 -7.63 -8.47 -2.15
C ALA A 46 -8.89 -8.67 -3.00
N LEU A 47 -8.80 -8.32 -4.29
CA LEU A 47 -9.88 -8.48 -5.26
C LEU A 47 -10.24 -9.96 -5.47
N ALA A 48 -9.25 -10.85 -5.47
CA ALA A 48 -9.43 -12.28 -5.62
C ALA A 48 -9.90 -12.98 -4.33
N GLY A 49 -9.98 -12.26 -3.20
CA GLY A 49 -10.27 -12.86 -1.89
C GLY A 49 -9.15 -13.79 -1.40
N GLN A 50 -7.93 -13.59 -1.88
CA GLN A 50 -6.74 -14.41 -1.59
C GLN A 50 -5.82 -13.78 -0.54
N LEU A 51 -6.15 -12.58 -0.05
CA LEU A 51 -5.42 -12.02 1.09
C LEU A 51 -5.77 -12.83 2.33
N GLU A 52 -4.74 -13.34 3.00
CA GLU A 52 -4.93 -13.95 4.31
C GLU A 52 -5.39 -12.89 5.33
N PRO A 53 -6.18 -13.29 6.34
CA PRO A 53 -6.47 -12.42 7.48
C PRO A 53 -5.19 -12.01 8.20
N SER A 54 -5.06 -10.74 8.58
CA SER A 54 -3.89 -10.29 9.36
C SER A 54 -3.85 -10.91 10.75
N ALA A 55 -5.03 -11.27 11.29
CA ALA A 55 -5.26 -11.66 12.68
C ALA A 55 -4.62 -10.68 13.70
N GLY A 56 -4.43 -9.41 13.32
CA GLY A 56 -3.76 -8.38 14.14
C GLY A 56 -2.25 -8.57 14.33
N THR A 57 -1.62 -9.53 13.64
CA THR A 57 -0.19 -9.86 13.82
C THR A 57 0.60 -9.82 12.53
N SER A 58 -0.04 -10.11 11.39
CA SER A 58 0.62 -10.06 10.08
C SER A 58 0.57 -8.67 9.47
N THR A 59 1.67 -8.25 8.87
CA THR A 59 1.80 -7.01 8.08
C THR A 59 2.01 -7.35 6.61
N LEU A 60 1.67 -6.43 5.73
CA LEU A 60 1.96 -6.55 4.29
C LEU A 60 3.40 -6.16 3.96
N GLY A 61 4.13 -5.59 4.92
CA GLY A 61 5.52 -5.14 4.76
C GLY A 61 5.65 -3.86 3.93
N LEU A 62 4.55 -3.23 3.55
CA LEU A 62 4.53 -2.08 2.65
C LEU A 62 5.26 -0.87 3.26
N ALA A 63 5.10 -0.65 4.57
CA ALA A 63 5.79 0.44 5.25
C ALA A 63 7.31 0.27 5.21
N ARG A 64 7.80 -0.97 5.28
CA ARG A 64 9.23 -1.28 5.20
C ARG A 64 9.80 -1.00 3.81
N GLU A 65 9.03 -1.32 2.77
CA GLU A 65 9.40 -1.05 1.37
C GLU A 65 9.54 0.45 1.07
N VAL A 66 8.99 1.34 1.91
CA VAL A 66 8.93 2.79 1.67
C VAL A 66 9.78 3.59 2.67
N ALA A 67 9.85 3.15 3.94
CA ALA A 67 10.46 3.89 5.03
C ALA A 67 11.96 4.17 4.86
N ASP A 68 12.70 3.29 4.17
CA ASP A 68 14.16 3.38 4.09
C ASP A 68 14.67 4.41 3.06
N TRP A 69 13.80 4.97 2.22
CA TRP A 69 14.25 5.85 1.12
C TRP A 69 13.32 7.01 0.80
N VAL A 70 12.15 7.06 1.43
CA VAL A 70 11.27 8.21 1.31
C VAL A 70 11.57 9.20 2.45
N GLU A 71 12.36 10.23 2.14
CA GLU A 71 12.41 11.46 2.96
C GLU A 71 11.42 12.48 2.39
N PRO A 72 10.65 13.24 3.20
CA PRO A 72 10.55 13.25 4.67
C PRO A 72 9.46 12.31 5.21
N LEU A 73 9.42 12.16 6.55
CA LEU A 73 8.38 11.46 7.33
C LEU A 73 6.93 11.84 6.95
N ASP A 74 6.76 13.01 6.32
CA ASP A 74 5.50 13.54 5.83
C ASP A 74 5.11 13.11 4.41
N SER A 75 5.89 12.24 3.78
CA SER A 75 5.61 11.77 2.42
C SER A 75 4.17 11.24 2.30
N PRO A 76 3.40 11.76 1.33
CA PRO A 76 2.06 11.26 1.06
C PRO A 76 2.03 9.74 0.85
N LEU A 77 3.09 9.17 0.26
CA LEU A 77 3.18 7.74 0.03
C LEU A 77 3.37 6.96 1.33
N LEU A 78 4.26 7.40 2.22
CA LEU A 78 4.48 6.74 3.51
C LEU A 78 3.20 6.74 4.36
N LYS A 79 2.46 7.86 4.37
CA LYS A 79 1.17 7.96 5.06
C LYS A 79 0.11 7.03 4.47
N ALA A 80 -0.02 7.01 3.14
CA ALA A 80 -0.99 6.15 2.46
C ALA A 80 -0.71 4.68 2.73
N VAL A 81 0.56 4.30 2.71
CA VAL A 81 1.01 2.93 2.93
C VAL A 81 0.81 2.50 4.39
N GLY A 82 1.10 3.39 5.34
CA GLY A 82 0.78 3.16 6.75
C GLY A 82 -0.72 3.00 7.03
N ALA A 83 -1.58 3.73 6.30
CA ALA A 83 -3.03 3.59 6.42
C ALA A 83 -3.53 2.23 5.91
N ILE A 84 -2.93 1.69 4.84
CA ILE A 84 -3.23 0.35 4.32
C ILE A 84 -2.87 -0.71 5.35
N GLU A 85 -1.67 -0.66 5.92
CA GLU A 85 -1.19 -1.59 6.95
C GLU A 85 -2.10 -1.56 8.19
N ALA A 86 -2.41 -0.37 8.69
CA ALA A 86 -3.29 -0.22 9.84
C ALA A 86 -4.71 -0.73 9.55
N PHE A 87 -5.23 -0.50 8.35
CA PHE A 87 -6.54 -1.03 7.97
C PHE A 87 -6.52 -2.55 7.91
N TYR A 88 -5.52 -3.12 7.25
CA TYR A 88 -5.31 -4.56 7.13
C TYR A 88 -5.31 -5.22 8.51
N GLN A 89 -4.44 -4.76 9.42
CA GLN A 89 -4.32 -5.30 10.77
C GLN A 89 -5.61 -5.29 11.59
N ASN A 90 -6.42 -4.24 11.43
CA ASN A 90 -7.61 -4.04 12.28
C ASN A 90 -8.90 -4.60 11.67
N ASN A 91 -8.93 -4.88 10.37
CA ASN A 91 -10.18 -5.17 9.67
C ASN A 91 -10.21 -6.47 8.89
N LEU A 92 -9.04 -6.96 8.44
CA LEU A 92 -8.87 -8.19 7.67
C LEU A 92 -8.10 -9.21 8.49
#